data_AF-A0A7J3ABU6-F1
#
_entry.id   AF-A0A7J3ABU6-F1
#
_cell.length_a   1.000
_cell.length_b   1.000
_cell.length_c   1.000
_cell.angle_alpha   90.00
_cell.angle_beta   90.00
_cell.angle_gamma   90.00
#
_symmetry.space_group_name_H-M   'P 1'
#
loop_
_entity.id
_entity.type
_entity.pdbx_description
1 polymer ?
#
loop_
_entity_poly.entity_id
_entity_poly.type
_entity_poly.pdbx_seq_one_letter_code
_entity_poly.pdbx_strand_id
1 'polypeptide(L)'
;GMFLLFIETQVNPVIFNVILFLAAGIAVILFLIMLFSFKVQWILKIIDWLTRLGKFLSREKWHGQLTKIKEDACRVANSFHDSMKEFKHTPKTIVASLFYLTLSWIFSLSIPYLVFLSLQFPVSWSVIPITSTIVLAVKSVPIGIPFEVGIPEIAMTTLYTSLGVPAGISATATILTRLITLWLKFVIGFLAQQWLELKTVLAPVNSITVEKA
;
A
#
# COMPACT_ATOMS: atom_id res chain seq x y z
N GLY A 1 5.87 9.80 8.56
CA GLY A 1 4.48 9.80 9.06
C GLY A 1 4.44 10.31 10.49
N MET A 2 4.48 9.41 11.48
CA MET A 2 4.47 9.75 12.92
C MET A 2 5.54 10.78 13.34
N PHE A 3 6.77 10.65 12.82
CA PHE A 3 7.86 11.56 13.17
C PHE A 3 7.61 13.02 12.74
N LEU A 4 6.85 13.23 11.65
CA LEU A 4 6.52 14.57 11.17
C LEU A 4 5.36 15.20 11.96
N LEU A 5 4.41 14.38 12.44
CA LEU A 5 3.37 14.82 13.38
C LEU A 5 3.93 15.20 14.76
N PHE A 6 5.08 14.65 15.13
CA PHE A 6 5.78 14.98 16.38
C PHE A 6 6.45 16.38 16.33
N ILE A 7 6.75 16.89 15.13
CA ILE A 7 7.41 18.18 14.92
C ILE A 7 6.40 19.33 14.78
N GLU A 8 5.23 19.10 14.18
CA GLU A 8 4.14 20.08 14.14
C GLU A 8 3.27 19.97 15.42
N THR A 9 3.71 20.61 16.50
CA THR A 9 3.00 20.74 17.79
C THR A 9 1.74 21.62 17.74
N GLN A 10 0.90 21.47 16.70
CA GLN A 10 -0.36 22.21 16.50
C GLN A 10 -1.59 21.28 16.46
N VAL A 11 -1.40 19.97 16.58
CA VAL A 11 -2.51 19.00 16.55
C VAL A 11 -3.07 18.84 17.97
N ASN A 12 -4.40 18.92 18.12
CA ASN A 12 -5.08 18.71 19.39
C ASN A 12 -4.55 17.43 20.08
N PRO A 13 -4.13 17.48 21.36
CA PRO A 13 -3.49 16.38 22.07
C PRO A 13 -4.32 15.08 22.05
N VAL A 14 -5.65 15.17 21.94
CA VAL A 14 -6.53 14.01 21.83
C VAL A 14 -6.35 13.29 20.48
N ILE A 15 -6.31 14.04 19.38
CA ILE A 15 -6.14 13.48 18.03
C ILE A 15 -4.76 12.82 17.91
N PHE A 16 -3.74 13.47 18.48
CA PHE A 16 -2.39 12.93 18.52
C PHE A 16 -2.32 11.58 19.27
N ASN A 17 -2.93 11.49 20.46
CA ASN A 17 -2.96 10.25 21.24
C ASN A 17 -3.70 9.11 20.52
N VAL A 18 -4.80 9.40 19.83
CA VAL A 18 -5.54 8.40 19.06
C VAL A 18 -4.69 7.87 17.91
N ILE A 19 -4.00 8.75 17.16
CA ILE A 19 -3.10 8.35 16.07
C ILE A 19 -1.95 7.48 16.61
N LEU A 20 -1.39 7.86 17.76
CA LEU A 20 -0.29 7.13 18.38
C LEU A 20 -0.74 5.73 18.84
N PHE A 21 -1.92 5.62 19.45
CA PHE A 21 -2.49 4.33 19.85
C PHE A 21 -2.76 3.44 18.64
N LEU A 22 -3.34 3.99 17.56
CA LEU A 22 -3.59 3.23 16.33
C LEU A 22 -2.30 2.71 15.72
N ALA A 23 -1.28 3.57 15.65
CA ALA A 23 0.01 3.21 15.09
C ALA A 23 0.76 2.18 15.95
N ALA A 24 0.68 2.30 17.27
CA ALA A 24 1.19 1.29 18.19
C ALA A 24 0.46 -0.05 18.00
N GLY A 25 -0.86 -0.04 17.84
CA GLY A 25 -1.66 -1.23 17.55
C GLY A 25 -1.22 -1.92 16.25
N ILE A 26 -1.04 -1.15 15.17
CA ILE A 26 -0.55 -1.69 13.89
C ILE A 26 0.85 -2.28 14.05
N ALA A 27 1.76 -1.59 14.74
CA ALA A 27 3.12 -2.07 14.98
C ALA A 27 3.12 -3.37 15.80
N VAL A 28 2.28 -3.46 16.84
CA VAL A 28 2.12 -4.68 17.66
C VAL A 28 1.58 -5.82 16.81
N ILE A 29 0.56 -5.59 15.97
CA ILE A 29 0.01 -6.62 15.08
C ILE A 29 1.06 -7.11 14.08
N LEU A 30 1.79 -6.20 13.43
CA LEU A 30 2.86 -6.54 12.49
C LEU A 30 3.98 -7.32 13.18
N PHE A 31 4.37 -6.91 14.40
CA PHE A 31 5.35 -7.61 15.20
C PHE A 31 4.85 -9.01 15.61
N LEU A 32 3.57 -9.14 15.97
CA LEU A 32 2.95 -10.43 16.26
C LEU A 32 2.98 -11.34 15.04
N ILE A 33 2.61 -10.83 13.87
CA ILE A 33 2.64 -11.57 12.59
C ILE A 33 4.08 -12.00 12.27
N MET A 34 5.05 -11.10 12.43
CA MET A 34 6.46 -11.39 12.24
C MET A 34 6.92 -12.51 13.19
N LEU A 35 6.60 -12.43 14.48
CA LEU A 35 6.92 -13.48 15.46
C LEU A 35 6.23 -14.81 15.12
N PHE A 36 4.95 -14.78 14.74
CA PHE A 36 4.20 -15.96 14.31
C PHE A 36 4.81 -16.61 13.08
N SER A 37 5.37 -15.81 12.16
CA SER A 37 6.04 -16.29 10.95
C SER A 37 7.34 -17.05 11.24
N PHE A 38 7.99 -16.80 12.37
CA PHE A 38 9.21 -17.51 12.77
C PHE A 38 8.95 -18.90 13.36
N LYS A 39 7.74 -19.19 13.86
CA LYS A 39 7.41 -20.51 14.41
C LYS A 39 6.02 -20.99 13.98
N VAL A 40 5.97 -21.76 12.89
CA VAL A 40 4.80 -22.52 12.40
C VAL A 40 4.03 -23.25 13.51
N GLN A 41 4.74 -23.75 14.53
CA GLN A 41 4.15 -24.43 15.68
C GLN A 41 3.15 -23.56 16.47
N TRP A 42 3.30 -22.24 16.49
CA TRP A 42 2.38 -21.33 17.20
C TRP A 42 1.10 -21.08 16.41
N ILE A 43 1.20 -20.96 15.08
CA ILE A 43 0.04 -20.90 14.19
C ILE A 43 -0.82 -22.15 14.39
N LEU A 44 -0.18 -23.33 14.37
CA LEU A 44 -0.86 -24.61 14.60
C LEU A 44 -1.49 -24.69 16.00
N LYS A 45 -0.83 -24.14 17.03
CA LYS A 45 -1.38 -24.07 18.39
C LYS A 45 -2.62 -23.18 18.49
N ILE A 46 -2.63 -22.04 17.80
CA ILE A 46 -3.81 -21.17 17.71
C ILE A 46 -4.93 -21.89 16.98
N ILE A 47 -4.66 -22.56 15.86
CA ILE A 47 -5.69 -23.30 15.13
C ILE A 47 -6.26 -24.43 15.99
N ASP A 48 -5.42 -25.14 16.75
CA ASP A 48 -5.86 -26.17 17.70
C ASP A 48 -6.65 -25.61 18.91
N TRP A 49 -6.38 -24.36 19.30
CA TRP A 49 -7.13 -23.67 20.33
C TRP A 49 -8.47 -23.15 19.79
N LEU A 50 -8.49 -22.55 18.59
CA LEU A 50 -9.69 -22.08 17.90
C LEU A 50 -10.64 -23.24 17.57
N THR A 51 -10.12 -24.37 17.11
CA THR A 51 -10.90 -25.58 16.85
C THR A 51 -11.44 -26.18 18.16
N ARG A 52 -10.72 -26.10 19.28
CA ARG A 52 -11.24 -26.48 20.60
C ARG A 52 -12.36 -25.57 21.07
N LEU A 53 -12.24 -24.26 20.88
CA LEU A 53 -13.34 -23.32 21.15
C LEU A 53 -14.53 -23.55 20.22
N GLY A 54 -14.29 -23.84 18.95
CA GLY A 54 -15.33 -24.20 17.98
C GLY A 54 -16.06 -25.51 18.35
N LYS A 55 -15.33 -26.49 18.90
CA LYS A 55 -15.91 -27.73 19.47
C LYS A 55 -16.77 -27.46 20.71
N PHE A 56 -16.45 -26.43 21.49
CA PHE A 56 -17.28 -25.99 22.62
C PHE A 56 -18.57 -25.31 22.15
N LEU A 57 -18.59 -24.72 20.95
CA LEU A 57 -19.71 -23.94 20.42
C LEU A 57 -20.62 -24.66 19.40
N SER A 58 -20.24 -25.75 18.71
CA SER A 58 -21.15 -26.31 17.68
C SER A 58 -20.98 -27.77 17.24
N ARG A 59 -22.11 -28.30 16.73
CA ARG A 59 -22.43 -29.67 16.28
C ARG A 59 -21.52 -30.19 15.15
N GLU A 60 -21.36 -31.51 15.18
CA GLU A 60 -20.69 -32.49 14.30
C GLU A 60 -20.41 -32.11 12.82
N LYS A 61 -21.25 -31.30 12.16
CA LYS A 61 -21.05 -30.86 10.76
C LYS A 61 -19.85 -29.92 10.57
N TRP A 62 -19.45 -29.17 11.60
CA TRP A 62 -18.27 -28.29 11.53
C TRP A 62 -16.94 -29.06 11.53
N HIS A 63 -16.94 -30.34 11.92
CA HIS A 63 -15.71 -31.12 12.04
C HIS A 63 -14.98 -31.30 10.70
N GLY A 64 -15.73 -31.58 9.62
CA GLY A 64 -15.18 -31.76 8.27
C GLY A 64 -14.74 -30.46 7.59
N GLN A 65 -15.34 -29.31 7.94
CA GLN A 65 -14.88 -28.00 7.46
C GLN A 65 -13.67 -27.51 8.25
N LEU A 66 -13.62 -27.76 9.56
CA LEU A 66 -12.48 -27.38 10.41
C LEU A 66 -11.19 -28.10 10.03
N THR A 67 -11.28 -29.37 9.62
CA THR A 67 -10.10 -30.11 9.12
C THR A 67 -9.58 -29.54 7.81
N LYS A 68 -10.46 -29.23 6.85
CA LYS A 68 -10.06 -28.57 5.59
C LYS A 68 -9.43 -27.20 5.84
N ILE A 69 -10.04 -26.37 6.69
CA ILE A 69 -9.50 -25.05 7.06
C ILE A 69 -8.14 -25.19 7.75
N LYS A 70 -7.96 -26.20 8.60
CA LYS A 70 -6.68 -26.48 9.26
C LYS A 70 -5.60 -26.89 8.27
N GLU A 71 -5.94 -27.73 7.28
CA GLU A 71 -5.02 -28.17 6.23
C GLU A 71 -4.63 -27.03 5.30
N ASP A 72 -5.59 -26.21 4.85
CA ASP A 72 -5.34 -25.03 4.03
C ASP A 72 -4.52 -23.99 4.79
N ALA A 73 -4.86 -23.72 6.06
CA ALA A 73 -4.08 -22.82 6.90
C ALA A 73 -2.67 -23.35 7.16
N CYS A 74 -2.48 -24.66 7.32
CA CYS A 74 -1.17 -25.27 7.48
C CYS A 74 -0.34 -25.19 6.19
N ARG A 75 -0.96 -25.40 5.03
CA ARG A 75 -0.32 -25.26 3.72
C ARG A 75 0.12 -23.81 3.47
N VAL A 76 -0.77 -22.85 3.73
CA VAL A 76 -0.47 -21.42 3.62
C VAL A 76 0.63 -21.03 4.61
N ALA A 77 0.55 -21.45 5.87
CA ALA A 77 1.56 -21.16 6.88
C ALA A 77 2.95 -21.74 6.53
N ASN A 78 3.03 -22.96 6.00
CA ASN A 78 4.30 -23.54 5.55
C ASN A 78 4.86 -22.79 4.33
N SER A 79 4.04 -22.52 3.31
CA SER A 79 4.49 -21.76 2.13
C SER A 79 4.98 -20.35 2.50
N PHE A 80 4.34 -19.71 3.48
CA PHE A 80 4.75 -18.41 4.01
C PHE A 80 6.05 -18.51 4.82
N HIS A 81 6.22 -19.56 5.63
CA HIS A 81 7.45 -19.81 6.38
C HIS A 81 8.64 -20.09 5.47
N ASP A 82 8.45 -20.89 4.42
CA ASP A 82 9.47 -21.19 3.41
C ASP A 82 9.87 -19.91 2.66
N SER A 83 8.89 -19.10 2.24
CA SER A 83 9.13 -17.77 1.66
C SER A 83 9.90 -16.87 2.63
N MET A 84 9.54 -16.86 3.91
CA MET A 84 10.22 -16.07 4.94
C MET A 84 11.67 -16.55 5.19
N LYS A 85 11.93 -17.85 5.06
CA LYS A 85 13.27 -18.43 5.14
C LYS A 85 14.14 -17.99 3.96
N GLU A 86 13.57 -17.94 2.75
CA GLU A 86 14.20 -17.35 1.55
C GLU A 86 14.52 -15.86 1.79
N PHE A 87 13.56 -15.10 2.32
CA PHE A 87 13.73 -13.68 2.67
C PHE A 87 14.85 -13.46 3.71
N LYS A 88 15.04 -14.39 4.65
CA LYS A 88 16.10 -14.31 5.67
C LYS A 88 17.51 -14.37 5.08
N HIS A 89 17.69 -14.96 3.90
CA HIS A 89 19.00 -15.06 3.25
C HIS A 89 19.43 -13.75 2.54
N THR A 90 18.52 -12.80 2.30
CA THR A 90 18.83 -11.52 1.64
C THR A 90 18.22 -10.28 2.35
N PRO A 91 18.57 -10.03 3.63
CA PRO A 91 18.00 -8.91 4.39
C PRO A 91 18.32 -7.54 3.78
N LYS A 92 19.46 -7.42 3.09
CA LYS A 92 19.87 -6.18 2.41
C LYS A 92 18.87 -5.78 1.32
N THR A 93 18.34 -6.74 0.57
CA THR A 93 17.37 -6.49 -0.50
C THR A 93 16.04 -6.01 0.08
N ILE A 94 15.57 -6.62 1.18
CA ILE A 94 14.34 -6.19 1.86
C ILE A 94 14.47 -4.77 2.39
N VAL A 95 15.57 -4.47 3.09
CA VAL A 95 15.82 -3.14 3.63
C VAL A 95 15.91 -2.11 2.51
N ALA A 96 16.59 -2.44 1.40
CA ALA A 96 16.63 -1.59 0.23
C ALA A 96 15.22 -1.37 -0.36
N SER A 97 14.42 -2.41 -0.54
CA SER A 97 13.04 -2.29 -1.04
C SER A 97 12.15 -1.42 -0.13
N LEU A 98 12.25 -1.60 1.19
CA LEU A 98 11.54 -0.76 2.17
C LEU A 98 11.98 0.70 2.11
N PHE A 99 13.28 0.93 1.93
CA PHE A 99 13.84 2.26 1.77
C PHE A 99 13.33 2.93 0.49
N TYR A 100 13.37 2.23 -0.65
CA TYR A 100 12.84 2.73 -1.91
C TYR A 100 11.32 2.99 -1.84
N LEU A 101 10.57 2.13 -1.16
CA LEU A 101 9.13 2.33 -0.93
C LEU A 101 8.86 3.59 -0.12
N THR A 102 9.59 3.78 0.98
CA THR A 102 9.44 4.96 1.84
C THR A 102 9.80 6.23 1.08
N LEU A 103 10.89 6.21 0.33
CA LEU A 103 11.34 7.33 -0.48
C LEU A 103 10.32 7.69 -1.56
N SER A 104 9.80 6.69 -2.27
CA SER A 104 8.74 6.84 -3.27
C SER A 104 7.49 7.49 -2.68
N TRP A 105 7.09 7.09 -1.47
CA TRP A 105 5.97 7.70 -0.75
C TRP A 105 6.23 9.16 -0.39
N ILE A 106 7.43 9.50 0.09
CA ILE A 106 7.80 10.90 0.38
C ILE A 106 7.69 11.74 -0.88
N PHE A 107 8.29 11.30 -1.99
CA PHE A 107 8.18 12.01 -3.27
C PHE A 107 6.72 12.14 -3.73
N SER A 108 5.92 11.09 -3.57
CA SER A 108 4.51 11.13 -3.97
C SER A 108 3.69 12.13 -3.16
N LEU A 109 3.99 12.30 -1.86
CA LEU A 109 3.33 13.31 -1.01
C LEU A 109 3.86 14.72 -1.27
N SER A 110 5.11 14.86 -1.70
CA SER A 110 5.68 16.17 -2.06
C SER A 110 5.04 16.78 -3.31
N ILE A 111 4.53 15.97 -4.25
CA ILE A 111 3.89 16.47 -5.49
C ILE A 111 2.74 17.45 -5.21
N PRO A 112 1.67 17.06 -4.47
CA PRO A 112 0.56 17.98 -4.19
C PRO A 112 1.02 19.21 -3.38
N TYR A 113 2.01 19.06 -2.49
CA TYR A 113 2.57 20.21 -1.77
C TYR A 113 3.25 21.22 -2.71
N LEU A 114 4.07 20.75 -3.64
CA LEU A 114 4.71 21.59 -4.66
C LEU A 114 3.68 22.25 -5.58
N VAL A 115 2.59 21.55 -5.90
CA VAL A 115 1.46 22.11 -6.66
C VAL A 115 0.83 23.28 -5.92
N PHE A 116 0.53 23.13 -4.62
CA PHE A 116 0.00 24.23 -3.80
C PHE A 116 0.97 25.41 -3.69
N LEU A 117 2.27 25.12 -3.56
CA LEU A 117 3.32 26.14 -3.57
C LEU A 117 3.35 26.91 -4.90
N SER A 118 3.19 26.22 -6.03
CA SER A 118 3.11 26.83 -7.36
C SER A 118 1.87 27.71 -7.55
N LEU A 119 0.78 27.41 -6.84
CA LEU A 119 -0.46 28.21 -6.85
C LEU A 119 -0.41 29.40 -5.86
N GLN A 120 0.77 29.67 -5.28
CA GLN A 120 1.00 30.70 -4.26
C GLN A 120 0.08 30.58 -3.04
N PHE A 121 -0.39 29.36 -2.74
CA PHE A 121 -1.22 29.08 -1.58
C PHE A 121 -0.56 27.99 -0.73
N PRO A 122 0.40 28.35 0.15
CA PRO A 122 1.10 27.36 0.97
C PRO A 122 0.13 26.74 1.98
N VAL A 123 -0.15 25.45 1.81
CA VAL A 123 -0.97 24.68 2.74
C VAL A 123 -0.07 24.05 3.80
N SER A 124 -0.55 23.95 5.05
CA SER A 124 0.17 23.24 6.11
C SER A 124 0.52 21.81 5.67
N TRP A 125 1.75 21.39 6.00
CA TRP A 125 2.27 20.09 5.59
C TRP A 125 1.40 18.93 6.11
N SER A 126 0.73 19.09 7.26
CA SER A 126 -0.20 18.10 7.82
C SER A 126 -1.43 17.80 6.95
N VAL A 127 -1.92 18.77 6.16
CA VAL A 127 -3.13 18.60 5.33
C VAL A 127 -2.92 17.58 4.20
N ILE A 128 -1.70 17.53 3.67
CA ILE A 128 -1.31 16.69 2.54
C ILE A 128 -1.42 15.18 2.84
N PRO A 129 -0.76 14.63 3.89
CA PRO A 129 -0.84 13.20 4.21
C PRO A 129 -2.25 12.77 4.66
N ILE A 130 -2.99 13.64 5.36
CA ILE A 130 -4.38 13.37 5.78
C ILE A 130 -5.25 13.18 4.53
N THR A 131 -5.24 14.17 3.63
CA THR A 131 -6.02 14.13 2.39
C THR A 131 -5.61 12.93 1.52
N SER A 132 -4.31 12.67 1.40
CA SER A 132 -3.77 11.55 0.61
C SER A 132 -4.20 10.19 1.15
N THR A 133 -4.28 10.02 2.46
CA THR A 133 -4.68 8.75 3.09
C THR A 133 -6.18 8.49 2.89
N ILE A 134 -7.02 9.53 3.03
CA ILE A 134 -8.46 9.41 2.77
C ILE A 134 -8.68 9.08 1.29
N VAL A 135 -8.01 9.77 0.38
CA VAL A 135 -8.13 9.49 -1.05
C VAL A 135 -7.65 8.10 -1.41
N LEU A 136 -6.58 7.61 -0.76
CA LEU A 136 -6.13 6.23 -0.93
C LEU A 136 -7.20 5.22 -0.48
N ALA A 137 -7.91 5.49 0.61
CA ALA A 137 -9.03 4.66 1.05
C ALA A 137 -10.23 4.72 0.08
N VAL A 138 -10.47 5.87 -0.56
CA VAL A 138 -11.48 5.96 -1.63
C VAL A 138 -11.07 5.13 -2.85
N LYS A 139 -9.79 5.18 -3.22
CA LYS A 139 -9.22 4.41 -4.34
C LYS A 139 -9.18 2.90 -4.12
N SER A 140 -9.16 2.45 -2.86
CA SER A 140 -9.13 1.01 -2.58
C SER A 140 -10.45 0.30 -2.88
N VAL A 141 -11.53 1.06 -3.13
CA VAL A 141 -12.81 0.51 -3.58
C VAL A 141 -12.78 0.38 -5.11
N PRO A 142 -12.70 -0.83 -5.67
CA PRO A 142 -12.64 -1.02 -7.11
C PRO A 142 -14.03 -0.79 -7.71
N ILE A 143 -14.28 0.42 -8.21
CA ILE A 143 -15.56 0.78 -8.87
C ILE A 143 -15.55 0.36 -10.36
N GLY A 144 -14.47 -0.29 -10.83
CA GLY A 144 -14.38 -0.81 -12.19
C GLY A 144 -14.24 0.27 -13.28
N ILE A 145 -13.98 1.51 -12.89
CA ILE A 145 -13.80 2.63 -13.82
C ILE A 145 -12.33 2.70 -14.25
N PRO A 146 -12.02 2.55 -15.56
CA PRO A 146 -10.64 2.70 -16.04
C PRO A 146 -10.15 4.12 -15.74
N PHE A 147 -8.92 4.22 -15.21
CA PHE A 147 -8.28 5.46 -14.76
C PHE A 147 -8.90 6.18 -13.55
N GLU A 148 -10.00 5.65 -12.99
CA GLU A 148 -10.69 6.23 -11.84
C GLU A 148 -10.94 7.74 -12.00
N VAL A 149 -11.29 8.21 -13.20
CA VAL A 149 -11.45 9.64 -13.47
C VAL A 149 -12.73 10.14 -12.81
N GLY A 150 -12.64 11.25 -12.09
CA GLY A 150 -13.75 11.93 -11.44
C GLY A 150 -13.86 11.65 -9.94
N ILE A 151 -13.73 10.40 -9.50
CA ILE A 151 -13.98 10.04 -8.09
C ILE A 151 -12.90 10.62 -7.15
N PRO A 152 -11.61 10.34 -7.36
CA PRO A 152 -10.54 10.93 -6.56
C PRO A 152 -10.44 12.45 -6.74
N GLU A 153 -10.81 13.02 -7.88
CA GLU A 153 -10.83 14.47 -8.11
C GLU A 153 -11.86 15.16 -7.22
N ILE A 154 -13.08 14.62 -7.16
CA ILE A 154 -14.14 15.16 -6.31
C ILE A 154 -13.75 14.98 -4.85
N ALA A 155 -13.22 13.81 -4.47
CA ALA A 155 -12.76 13.55 -3.10
C ALA A 155 -11.65 14.53 -2.68
N MET A 156 -10.60 14.69 -3.50
CA MET A 156 -9.49 15.62 -3.22
C MET A 156 -9.99 17.07 -3.12
N THR A 157 -10.77 17.53 -4.10
CA THR A 157 -11.27 18.91 -4.14
C THR A 157 -12.15 19.21 -2.92
N THR A 158 -13.02 18.27 -2.54
CA THR A 158 -13.90 18.41 -1.37
C THR A 158 -13.09 18.43 -0.08
N LEU A 159 -12.10 17.55 0.07
CA LEU A 159 -11.25 17.50 1.27
C LEU A 159 -10.42 18.78 1.42
N TYR A 160 -9.78 19.26 0.35
CA TYR A 160 -9.04 20.52 0.40
C TYR A 160 -9.96 21.71 0.72
N THR A 161 -11.16 21.73 0.14
CA THR A 161 -12.16 22.78 0.44
C THR A 161 -12.63 22.73 1.90
N SER A 162 -12.89 21.54 2.42
CA SER A 162 -13.27 21.34 3.82
C SER A 162 -12.16 21.71 4.81
N LEU A 163 -10.90 21.69 4.37
CA LEU A 163 -9.73 22.04 5.17
C LEU A 163 -9.34 23.52 5.03
N GLY A 164 -10.19 24.34 4.41
CA GLY A 164 -10.06 25.81 4.36
C GLY A 164 -9.44 26.37 3.08
N VAL A 165 -9.21 25.55 2.05
CA VAL A 165 -8.69 26.02 0.76
C VAL A 165 -9.84 26.50 -0.14
N PRO A 166 -9.75 27.66 -0.81
CA PRO A 166 -10.78 28.10 -1.76
C PRO A 166 -11.05 27.07 -2.86
N ALA A 167 -12.32 26.80 -3.17
CA ALA A 167 -12.72 25.74 -4.10
C ALA A 167 -12.03 25.82 -5.48
N GLY A 168 -11.82 27.03 -6.00
CA GLY A 168 -11.10 27.23 -7.27
C GLY A 168 -9.62 26.79 -7.22
N ILE A 169 -8.94 27.06 -6.11
CA ILE A 169 -7.55 26.64 -5.88
C ILE A 169 -7.50 25.12 -5.65
N SER A 170 -8.43 24.59 -4.84
CA SER A 170 -8.56 23.14 -4.58
C SER A 170 -8.76 22.33 -5.86
N ALA A 171 -9.65 22.77 -6.75
CA ALA A 171 -9.92 22.10 -8.02
C ALA A 171 -8.68 22.17 -8.93
N THR A 172 -8.05 23.33 -9.04
CA THR A 172 -6.85 23.53 -9.87
C THR A 172 -5.69 22.67 -9.37
N ALA A 173 -5.45 22.66 -8.05
CA ALA A 173 -4.42 21.83 -7.43
C ALA A 173 -4.67 20.34 -7.66
N THR A 174 -5.92 19.91 -7.58
CA THR A 174 -6.31 18.52 -7.81
C THR A 174 -6.06 18.11 -9.26
N ILE A 175 -6.48 18.93 -10.22
CA ILE A 175 -6.25 18.66 -11.65
C ILE A 175 -4.76 18.60 -11.97
N LEU A 176 -3.98 19.57 -11.48
CA LEU A 176 -2.53 19.61 -11.73
C LEU A 176 -1.82 18.41 -11.09
N THR A 177 -2.23 18.02 -9.87
CA THR A 177 -1.72 16.81 -9.21
C THR A 177 -2.05 15.57 -10.04
N ARG A 178 -3.25 15.46 -10.62
CA ARG A 178 -3.64 14.30 -11.45
C ARG A 178 -2.91 14.29 -12.79
N LEU A 179 -2.64 15.45 -13.38
CA LEU A 179 -1.79 15.58 -14.57
C LEU A 179 -0.39 14.99 -14.33
N ILE A 180 0.22 15.31 -13.19
CA ILE A 180 1.56 14.83 -12.84
C ILE A 180 1.54 13.36 -12.39
N THR A 181 0.56 12.95 -11.60
CA THR A 181 0.57 11.63 -10.95
C THR A 181 -0.03 10.52 -11.79
N LEU A 182 -0.99 10.83 -12.67
CA LEU A 182 -1.60 9.86 -13.58
C LEU A 182 -1.09 10.03 -14.99
N TRP A 183 -1.33 11.19 -15.61
CA TRP A 183 -1.10 11.35 -17.04
C TRP A 183 0.38 11.27 -17.41
N LEU A 184 1.26 11.91 -16.64
CA LEU A 184 2.70 11.81 -16.88
C LEU A 184 3.21 10.37 -16.68
N LYS A 185 2.79 9.69 -15.60
CA LYS A 185 3.18 8.28 -15.36
C LYS A 185 2.67 7.36 -16.46
N PHE A 186 1.45 7.59 -16.94
CA PHE A 186 0.86 6.85 -18.04
C PHE A 186 1.66 7.02 -19.33
N VAL A 187 2.00 8.25 -19.70
CA VAL A 187 2.81 8.53 -20.90
C VAL A 187 4.19 7.88 -20.79
N ILE A 188 4.88 8.04 -19.66
CA ILE A 188 6.20 7.43 -19.46
C ILE A 188 6.11 5.90 -19.53
N GLY A 189 5.10 5.30 -18.88
CA GLY A 189 4.88 3.85 -18.91
C GLY A 189 4.57 3.35 -20.32
N PHE A 190 3.73 4.08 -21.06
CA PHE A 190 3.39 3.77 -22.44
C PHE A 190 4.62 3.85 -23.36
N LEU A 191 5.41 4.91 -23.26
CA LEU A 191 6.65 5.07 -24.02
C LEU A 191 7.67 3.96 -23.69
N ALA A 192 7.82 3.61 -22.42
CA ALA A 192 8.69 2.52 -22.00
C ALA A 192 8.24 1.18 -22.58
N GLN A 193 6.92 0.91 -22.59
CA GLN A 193 6.37 -0.30 -23.18
C GLN A 193 6.59 -0.34 -24.70
N GLN A 194 6.29 0.74 -25.41
CA GLN A 194 6.56 0.82 -26.86
C GLN A 194 8.05 0.61 -27.17
N TRP A 195 8.95 1.17 -26.36
CA TRP A 195 10.38 1.01 -26.52
C TRP A 195 10.84 -0.45 -26.35
N LEU A 196 10.28 -1.16 -25.37
CA LEU A 196 10.58 -2.57 -25.14
C LEU A 196 10.08 -3.44 -26.30
N GLU A 197 8.85 -3.23 -26.76
CA GLU A 197 8.27 -3.93 -27.93
C GLU A 197 9.11 -3.69 -29.19
N LEU A 198 9.48 -2.43 -29.48
CA LEU A 198 10.38 -2.08 -30.58
C LEU A 198 11.73 -2.77 -30.47
N LYS A 199 12.33 -2.84 -29.27
CA LYS A 199 13.61 -3.50 -29.05
C LYS A 199 13.53 -5.02 -29.23
N THR A 200 12.39 -5.64 -28.92
CA THR A 200 12.16 -7.07 -29.18
C THR A 200 11.96 -7.38 -30.66
N VAL A 201 11.30 -6.50 -31.43
CA VAL A 201 11.10 -6.65 -32.87
C VAL A 201 12.38 -6.38 -33.67
N LEU A 202 13.20 -5.42 -33.21
CA LEU A 202 14.47 -5.05 -33.84
C LEU A 202 15.66 -5.92 -33.38
N ALA A 203 15.48 -6.85 -32.44
CA ALA A 203 16.51 -7.80 -32.07
C ALA A 203 16.79 -8.72 -33.27
N PRO A 204 18.04 -8.81 -33.76
CA PRO A 204 18.33 -9.54 -34.98
C PRO A 204 18.05 -11.03 -34.79
N VAL A 205 17.29 -11.60 -35.72
CA VAL A 205 17.09 -13.04 -35.95
C VAL A 205 18.45 -13.65 -36.29
N ASN A 206 19.32 -13.88 -35.32
CA ASN A 206 20.62 -14.53 -35.57
C ASN A 206 21.02 -15.57 -34.52
N SER A 207 20.07 -16.05 -33.71
CA SER A 207 20.32 -17.13 -32.73
C SER A 207 19.43 -18.36 -32.91
N ILE A 208 18.62 -18.46 -33.98
CA ILE A 208 17.72 -19.62 -34.19
C ILE A 208 18.33 -20.67 -35.15
N THR A 209 19.48 -20.41 -35.79
CA THR A 209 20.02 -21.28 -36.85
C THR A 209 21.22 -22.16 -36.49
N VAL A 210 21.66 -22.30 -35.23
CA VAL A 210 22.84 -23.14 -34.93
C VAL A 210 22.56 -24.37 -34.04
N GLU A 211 21.40 -24.52 -33.40
CA GLU A 211 21.10 -25.75 -32.64
C GLU A 211 20.15 -26.70 -33.41
N LYS A 212 20.50 -26.97 -34.67
CA LYS A 212 20.05 -28.17 -35.40
C LYS A 212 21.16 -28.61 -36.36
N ALA A 213 22.17 -29.27 -35.81
CA ALA A 213 23.01 -30.24 -36.51
C ALA A 213 23.55 -31.23 -35.48
#